data_AF-A0A821H4K7-F1
#
_entry.id   AF-A0A821H4K7-F1
#
_cell.length_a   1.000
_cell.length_b   1.000
_cell.length_c   1.000
_cell.angle_alpha   90.00
_cell.angle_beta   90.00
_cell.angle_gamma   90.00
#
_symmetry.space_group_name_H-M   'P 1'
#
loop_
_entity.id
_entity.type
_entity.pdbx_description
1 polymer ?
#
loop_
_entity_poly.entity_id
_entity_poly.type
_entity_poly.pdbx_seq_one_letter_code
_entity_poly.pdbx_strand_id
1 'polypeptide(L)'
;MEAAKRRSLLHDDTEYERYMTEAVLFQMPQQLRTLFCVILLYCNATKPIDLWNLFKGHMAEDFIRHADSEAAEAMTFYAIEEKLQEQSRSCSDFGIPSPTSDPYTFESKIISREEELRIGQEMYSMLNKDQRSAADKILAAHHEQSTTGSCFFIDGPGCTGKTYLYNTLYHLFMRQGVHVMPVAWTGIAASLLPVGRTVHSRFKLPVPILETSMSSI
;
A
#
# COMPACT_ATOMS: atom_id res chain seq x y z
N MET A 1 -5.37 -39.94 28.91
CA MET A 1 -4.72 -38.94 28.05
C MET A 1 -4.28 -39.52 26.70
N GLU A 2 -3.88 -40.80 26.61
CA GLU A 2 -3.52 -41.44 25.33
C GLU A 2 -4.69 -41.76 24.38
N ALA A 3 -5.91 -41.97 24.90
CA ALA A 3 -7.07 -42.27 24.05
C ALA A 3 -7.57 -41.07 23.23
N ALA A 4 -7.32 -39.83 23.69
CA ALA A 4 -7.66 -38.61 22.96
C ALA A 4 -6.64 -38.29 21.85
N LYS A 5 -5.36 -38.67 22.03
CA LYS A 5 -4.31 -38.55 21.02
C LYS A 5 -4.54 -39.44 19.78
N ARG A 6 -5.25 -40.56 19.91
CA ARG A 6 -5.57 -41.46 18.77
C ARG A 6 -6.80 -41.07 17.95
N ARG A 7 -7.50 -39.98 18.32
CA ARG A 7 -8.74 -39.56 17.66
C ARG A 7 -8.64 -38.22 16.91
N SER A 8 -7.43 -37.67 16.73
CA SER A 8 -7.23 -36.35 16.10
C SER A 8 -8.10 -35.23 16.69
N LEU A 9 -8.42 -35.34 17.99
CA LEU A 9 -9.27 -34.39 18.73
C LEU A 9 -8.45 -33.24 19.35
N LEU A 10 -7.14 -33.20 19.09
CA LEU A 10 -6.28 -32.07 19.38
C LEU A 10 -5.95 -31.46 18.03
N HIS A 11 -6.51 -30.28 17.73
CA HIS A 11 -6.05 -29.42 16.64
C HIS A 11 -4.55 -29.17 16.87
N ASP A 12 -3.71 -29.90 16.14
CA ASP A 12 -2.32 -29.52 15.98
C ASP A 12 -2.30 -28.61 14.74
N ASP A 13 -1.66 -27.45 14.83
CA ASP A 13 -1.60 -26.47 13.73
C ASP A 13 -0.89 -27.06 12.47
N THR A 14 -0.36 -28.28 12.58
CA THR A 14 0.17 -29.11 11.49
C THR A 14 -0.82 -29.28 10.33
N GLU A 15 -2.12 -29.33 10.59
CA GLU A 15 -3.11 -29.43 9.51
C GLU A 15 -3.14 -28.16 8.65
N TYR A 16 -3.02 -26.99 9.26
CA TYR A 16 -2.99 -25.70 8.56
C TYR A 16 -1.70 -25.51 7.77
N GLU A 17 -0.58 -25.91 8.37
CA GLU A 17 0.70 -25.94 7.67
C GLU A 17 0.62 -26.84 6.42
N ARG A 18 0.05 -28.03 6.55
CA ARG A 18 -0.14 -28.94 5.41
C ARG A 18 -1.05 -28.34 4.34
N TYR A 19 -2.20 -27.77 4.72
CA TYR A 19 -3.12 -27.14 3.78
C TYR A 19 -2.49 -25.97 3.03
N MET A 20 -1.77 -25.10 3.73
CA MET A 20 -1.06 -23.98 3.12
C MET A 20 0.09 -24.48 2.22
N THR A 21 0.83 -25.51 2.64
CA THR A 21 1.89 -26.13 1.84
C THR A 21 1.35 -26.70 0.53
N GLU A 22 0.22 -27.41 0.58
CA GLU A 22 -0.45 -27.90 -0.62
C GLU A 22 -0.92 -26.74 -1.51
N ALA A 23 -1.56 -25.72 -0.91
CA ALA A 23 -2.08 -24.56 -1.64
C ALA A 23 -0.98 -23.78 -2.38
N VAL A 24 0.23 -23.66 -1.80
CA VAL A 24 1.38 -22.99 -2.43
C VAL A 24 1.72 -23.58 -3.80
N LEU A 25 1.41 -24.85 -4.05
CA LEU A 25 1.71 -25.51 -5.32
C LEU A 25 0.82 -25.06 -6.49
N PHE A 26 -0.37 -24.50 -6.22
CA PHE A 26 -1.37 -24.22 -7.27
C PHE A 26 -2.19 -22.94 -7.09
N GLN A 27 -2.10 -22.24 -5.96
CA GLN A 27 -2.83 -21.00 -5.70
C GLN A 27 -1.97 -19.77 -5.98
N MET A 28 -2.61 -18.70 -6.47
CA MET A 28 -1.95 -17.40 -6.61
C MET A 28 -1.76 -16.75 -5.23
N PRO A 29 -0.76 -15.86 -5.04
CA PRO A 29 -0.49 -15.22 -3.74
C PRO A 29 -1.71 -14.54 -3.10
N GLN A 30 -2.57 -13.88 -3.90
CA GLN A 30 -3.82 -13.30 -3.41
C GLN A 30 -4.79 -14.34 -2.83
N GLN A 31 -4.85 -15.54 -3.42
CA GLN A 31 -5.67 -16.64 -2.92
C GLN A 31 -5.06 -17.26 -1.67
N LEU A 32 -3.73 -17.35 -1.59
CA LEU A 32 -3.01 -17.77 -0.38
C LEU A 32 -3.29 -16.82 0.80
N ARG A 33 -3.23 -15.49 0.58
CA ARG A 33 -3.62 -14.49 1.61
C ARG A 33 -5.06 -14.68 2.08
N THR A 34 -5.96 -15.03 1.16
CA THR A 34 -7.36 -15.31 1.50
C THR A 34 -7.51 -16.57 2.34
N LEU A 35 -6.83 -17.66 1.98
CA LEU A 35 -6.82 -18.90 2.75
C LEU A 35 -6.26 -18.67 4.16
N PHE A 36 -5.18 -17.90 4.26
CA PHE A 36 -4.60 -17.51 5.55
C PHE A 36 -5.61 -16.76 6.42
N CYS A 37 -6.33 -15.77 5.88
CA CYS A 37 -7.39 -15.07 6.62
C CYS A 37 -8.50 -16.02 7.11
N VAL A 38 -8.91 -17.00 6.30
CA VAL A 38 -9.91 -18.00 6.69
C VAL A 38 -9.41 -18.84 7.86
N ILE A 39 -8.14 -19.27 7.83
CA ILE A 39 -7.53 -20.02 8.94
C ILE A 39 -7.52 -19.19 10.22
N LEU A 40 -7.13 -17.91 10.14
CA LEU A 40 -7.14 -17.01 11.28
C LEU A 40 -8.55 -16.83 11.87
N LEU A 41 -9.54 -16.57 11.02
CA LEU A 41 -10.88 -16.22 11.47
C LEU A 41 -11.68 -17.41 12.01
N TYR A 42 -11.52 -18.59 11.42
CA TYR A 42 -12.47 -19.70 11.63
C TYR A 42 -11.84 -20.97 12.18
N CYS A 43 -10.51 -21.10 12.19
CA CYS A 43 -9.85 -22.36 12.52
C CYS A 43 -9.17 -22.36 13.90
N ASN A 44 -9.29 -21.29 14.69
CA ASN A 44 -8.69 -21.18 16.04
C ASN A 44 -7.23 -21.66 16.08
N ALA A 45 -6.42 -21.23 15.11
CA ALA A 45 -5.01 -21.59 15.05
C ALA A 45 -4.31 -21.19 16.36
N THR A 46 -3.58 -22.12 16.97
CA THR A 46 -2.94 -21.86 18.28
C THR A 46 -1.66 -21.06 18.16
N LYS A 47 -1.02 -21.06 16.98
CA LYS A 47 0.22 -20.34 16.68
C LYS A 47 0.14 -19.58 15.33
N PRO A 48 -0.72 -18.55 15.21
CA PRO A 48 -0.85 -17.77 13.97
C PRO A 48 0.45 -17.13 13.47
N ILE A 49 1.31 -16.70 14.40
CA ILE A 49 2.59 -16.05 14.09
C ILE A 49 3.58 -17.01 13.41
N ASP A 50 3.57 -18.27 13.80
CA ASP A 50 4.46 -19.28 13.19
C ASP A 50 4.00 -19.57 11.76
N LEU A 51 2.69 -19.68 11.55
CA LEU A 51 2.10 -19.85 10.23
C LEU A 51 2.37 -18.64 9.32
N TRP A 52 2.27 -17.42 9.86
CA TRP A 52 2.69 -16.20 9.17
C TRP A 52 4.16 -16.27 8.72
N ASN A 53 5.07 -16.57 9.65
CA ASN A 53 6.50 -16.61 9.36
C ASN A 53 6.87 -17.66 8.30
N LEU A 54 6.14 -18.77 8.27
CA LEU A 54 6.36 -19.84 7.30
C LEU A 54 5.88 -19.46 5.89
N PHE A 55 4.72 -18.79 5.77
CA PHE A 55 4.07 -18.58 4.47
C PHE A 55 4.12 -17.14 3.95
N LYS A 56 4.57 -16.15 4.72
CA LYS A 56 4.61 -14.74 4.31
C LYS A 56 5.38 -14.52 3.00
N GLY A 57 6.46 -15.26 2.76
CA GLY A 57 7.22 -15.18 1.52
C GLY A 57 6.41 -15.60 0.29
N HIS A 58 5.68 -16.71 0.39
CA HIS A 58 4.79 -17.19 -0.67
C HIS A 58 3.60 -16.25 -0.89
N MET A 59 3.05 -15.72 0.20
CA MET A 59 1.97 -14.73 0.15
C MET A 59 2.41 -13.37 -0.40
N ALA A 60 3.72 -13.09 -0.45
CA ALA A 60 4.28 -11.83 -0.94
C ALA A 60 4.79 -11.89 -2.39
N GLU A 61 4.74 -13.04 -3.05
CA GLU A 61 5.42 -13.28 -4.34
C GLU A 61 4.98 -12.31 -5.45
N ASP A 62 3.71 -11.92 -5.49
CA ASP A 62 3.17 -10.95 -6.44
C ASP A 62 3.70 -9.52 -6.20
N PHE A 63 4.11 -9.21 -4.97
CA PHE A 63 4.67 -7.92 -4.60
C PHE A 63 6.18 -7.82 -4.78
N ILE A 64 6.92 -8.94 -4.69
CA ILE A 64 8.39 -8.99 -4.84
C ILE A 64 8.85 -8.47 -6.21
N ARG A 65 8.00 -8.59 -7.25
CA ARG A 65 8.33 -8.09 -8.60
C ARG A 65 8.47 -6.56 -8.66
N HIS A 66 7.89 -5.85 -7.71
CA HIS A 66 7.75 -4.40 -7.73
C HIS A 66 8.29 -3.73 -6.46
N ALA A 67 8.80 -4.50 -5.50
CA ALA A 67 9.30 -3.99 -4.23
C ALA A 67 10.36 -4.92 -3.62
N ASP A 68 11.18 -4.39 -2.71
CA ASP A 68 12.10 -5.22 -1.93
C ASP A 68 11.36 -6.13 -0.95
N SER A 69 12.07 -7.10 -0.36
CA SER A 69 11.46 -8.12 0.50
C SER A 69 10.72 -7.54 1.71
N GLU A 70 11.25 -6.46 2.31
CA GLU A 70 10.63 -5.80 3.47
C GLU A 70 9.32 -5.10 3.07
N ALA A 71 9.33 -4.42 1.93
CA ALA A 71 8.15 -3.81 1.34
C ALA A 71 7.08 -4.84 0.93
N ALA A 72 7.51 -5.96 0.32
CA ALA A 72 6.62 -7.03 -0.10
C ALA A 72 5.94 -7.70 1.10
N GLU A 73 6.67 -7.92 2.19
CA GLU A 73 6.11 -8.40 3.45
C GLU A 73 5.12 -7.38 4.05
N ALA A 74 5.47 -6.09 4.05
CA ALA A 74 4.57 -5.04 4.52
C ALA A 74 3.26 -5.01 3.72
N MET A 75 3.33 -4.98 2.38
CA MET A 75 2.14 -5.02 1.52
C MET A 75 1.28 -6.27 1.75
N THR A 76 1.92 -7.42 1.98
CA THR A 76 1.24 -8.66 2.33
C THR A 76 0.48 -8.53 3.64
N PHE A 77 1.11 -7.96 4.66
CA PHE A 77 0.46 -7.70 5.95
C PHE A 77 -0.77 -6.82 5.77
N TYR A 78 -0.65 -5.68 5.07
CA TYR A 78 -1.77 -4.75 4.92
C TYR A 78 -2.90 -5.30 4.06
N ALA A 79 -2.61 -6.14 3.06
CA ALA A 79 -3.63 -6.85 2.29
C ALA A 79 -4.41 -7.85 3.16
N ILE A 80 -3.76 -8.48 4.13
CA ILE A 80 -4.42 -9.37 5.10
C ILE A 80 -5.19 -8.53 6.14
N GLU A 81 -4.60 -7.45 6.66
CA GLU A 81 -5.23 -6.54 7.61
C GLU A 81 -6.53 -5.96 7.05
N GLU A 82 -6.53 -5.49 5.80
CA GLU A 82 -7.73 -4.99 5.12
C GLU A 82 -8.85 -6.04 5.09
N LYS A 83 -8.49 -7.31 4.83
CA LYS A 83 -9.43 -8.42 4.76
C LYS A 83 -9.96 -8.86 6.12
N LEU A 84 -9.12 -8.82 7.16
CA LEU A 84 -9.56 -9.10 8.53
C LEU A 84 -10.50 -8.02 9.06
N GLN A 85 -10.26 -6.76 8.68
CA GLN A 85 -11.10 -5.63 9.07
C GLN A 85 -12.53 -5.73 8.54
N GLU A 86 -12.77 -6.43 7.41
CA GLU A 86 -14.12 -6.78 6.94
C GLU A 86 -14.93 -7.56 7.98
N GLN A 87 -14.26 -8.30 8.86
CA GLN A 87 -14.85 -9.06 9.97
C GLN A 87 -14.59 -8.40 11.34
N SER A 88 -14.22 -7.11 11.37
CA SER A 88 -13.86 -6.38 12.59
C SER A 88 -12.73 -7.03 13.41
N ARG A 89 -11.80 -7.70 12.73
CA ARG A 89 -10.60 -8.31 13.31
C ARG A 89 -9.34 -7.62 12.79
N SER A 90 -8.24 -7.76 13.49
CA SER A 90 -6.92 -7.23 13.10
C SER A 90 -5.84 -8.31 13.20
N CYS A 91 -4.77 -8.19 12.43
CA CYS A 91 -3.56 -9.01 12.58
C CYS A 91 -3.01 -9.01 14.02
N SER A 92 -3.21 -7.90 14.74
CA SER A 92 -2.82 -7.77 16.15
C SER A 92 -3.57 -8.73 17.08
N ASP A 93 -4.83 -9.08 16.78
CA ASP A 93 -5.61 -10.07 17.53
C ASP A 93 -4.98 -11.47 17.49
N PHE A 94 -4.13 -11.71 16.49
CA PHE A 94 -3.46 -12.98 16.23
C PHE A 94 -1.95 -12.93 16.57
N GLY A 95 -1.48 -11.83 17.16
CA GLY A 95 -0.07 -11.64 17.52
C GLY A 95 0.86 -11.41 16.33
N ILE A 96 0.32 -11.06 15.15
CA ILE A 96 1.12 -10.75 13.96
C ILE A 96 1.55 -9.28 14.06
N PRO A 97 2.85 -8.98 14.11
CA PRO A 97 3.33 -7.62 14.33
C PRO A 97 3.08 -6.76 13.09
N SER A 98 2.62 -5.53 13.33
CA SER A 98 2.53 -4.53 12.27
C SER A 98 3.92 -4.24 11.70
N PRO A 99 4.06 -4.14 10.37
CA PRO A 99 5.28 -3.67 9.75
C PRO A 99 5.62 -2.26 10.25
N THR A 100 6.90 -1.97 10.41
CA THR A 100 7.39 -0.62 10.73
C THR A 100 7.17 0.36 9.57
N SER A 101 7.01 -0.17 8.36
CA SER A 101 6.84 0.60 7.13
C SER A 101 5.37 0.73 6.71
N ASP A 102 4.99 1.91 6.20
CA ASP A 102 3.65 2.21 5.70
C ASP A 102 3.43 1.53 4.30
N PRO A 103 2.26 0.89 4.05
CA PRO A 103 1.99 0.13 2.82
C PRO A 103 2.04 1.01 1.56
N TYR A 104 1.66 2.27 1.71
CA TYR A 104 1.54 3.25 0.64
C TYR A 104 2.90 3.83 0.23
N THR A 105 3.96 3.54 1.01
CA THR A 105 5.35 3.89 0.69
C THR A 105 5.92 3.07 -0.47
N PHE A 106 5.26 1.97 -0.84
CA PHE A 106 5.89 0.94 -1.67
C PHE A 106 5.31 0.79 -3.08
N GLU A 107 4.12 1.34 -3.34
CA GLU A 107 3.56 1.37 -4.70
C GLU A 107 4.39 2.26 -5.66
N SER A 108 5.30 3.08 -5.12
CA SER A 108 6.17 3.97 -5.88
C SER A 108 7.49 3.34 -6.33
N LYS A 109 7.79 2.07 -6.02
CA LYS A 109 9.09 1.44 -6.32
C LYS A 109 9.18 0.77 -7.71
N ILE A 110 8.36 1.18 -8.67
CA ILE A 110 8.49 0.71 -10.07
C ILE A 110 9.75 1.29 -10.73
N ILE A 111 10.18 2.48 -10.27
CA ILE A 111 11.25 3.26 -10.89
C ILE A 111 12.41 3.40 -9.89
N SER A 112 13.65 3.18 -10.35
CA SER A 112 14.84 3.34 -9.49
C SER A 112 15.02 4.81 -9.09
N ARG A 113 15.71 5.07 -7.97
CA ARG A 113 15.98 6.45 -7.55
C ARG A 113 16.76 7.22 -8.62
N GLU A 114 17.67 6.56 -9.34
CA GLU A 114 18.45 7.17 -10.42
C GLU A 114 17.54 7.60 -11.57
N GLU A 115 16.55 6.78 -11.91
CA GLU A 115 15.59 7.08 -12.97
C GLU A 115 14.59 8.16 -12.54
N GLU A 116 14.13 8.15 -11.29
CA GLU A 116 13.34 9.23 -10.68
C GLU A 116 14.07 10.59 -10.78
N LEU A 117 15.38 10.61 -10.50
CA LEU A 117 16.20 11.81 -10.66
C LEU A 117 16.25 12.27 -12.12
N ARG A 118 16.47 11.34 -13.05
CA ARG A 118 16.56 11.64 -14.48
C ARG A 118 15.26 12.26 -14.99
N ILE A 119 14.12 11.61 -14.72
CA ILE A 119 12.79 12.10 -15.11
C ILE A 119 12.52 13.45 -14.46
N GLY A 120 12.76 13.56 -13.14
CA GLY A 120 12.55 14.80 -12.40
C GLY A 120 13.36 15.98 -12.95
N GLN A 121 14.63 15.77 -13.27
CA GLN A 121 15.51 16.80 -13.85
C GLN A 121 15.09 17.19 -15.27
N GLU A 122 14.77 16.21 -16.12
CA GLU A 122 14.29 16.46 -17.48
C GLU A 122 13.00 17.31 -17.43
N MET A 123 12.03 16.91 -16.61
CA MET A 123 10.78 17.66 -16.47
C MET A 123 10.99 19.05 -15.86
N TYR A 124 11.84 19.14 -14.83
CA TYR A 124 12.16 20.40 -14.18
C TYR A 124 12.83 21.38 -15.15
N SER A 125 13.64 20.91 -16.10
CA SER A 125 14.26 21.76 -17.13
C SER A 125 13.22 22.38 -18.08
N MET A 126 12.10 21.69 -18.31
CA MET A 126 11.01 22.09 -19.22
C MET A 126 9.95 22.98 -18.58
N LEU A 127 10.04 23.26 -17.27
CA LEU A 127 9.09 24.15 -16.59
C LEU A 127 9.16 25.57 -17.12
N ASN A 128 7.98 26.17 -17.31
CA ASN A 128 7.90 27.61 -17.57
C ASN A 128 8.27 28.43 -16.32
N LYS A 129 8.39 29.75 -16.48
CA LYS A 129 8.86 30.65 -15.42
C LYS A 129 8.02 30.56 -14.13
N ASP A 130 6.69 30.50 -14.25
CA ASP A 130 5.79 30.52 -13.10
C ASP A 130 5.76 29.16 -12.39
N GLN A 131 5.75 28.06 -13.17
CA GLN A 131 5.87 26.71 -12.64
C GLN A 131 7.20 26.50 -11.91
N ARG A 132 8.31 26.97 -12.50
CA ARG A 132 9.64 26.91 -11.87
C ARG A 132 9.66 27.70 -10.57
N SER A 133 9.14 28.93 -10.58
CA SER A 133 9.02 29.76 -9.37
C SER A 133 8.24 29.06 -8.26
N ALA A 134 7.15 28.36 -8.60
CA ALA A 134 6.40 27.55 -7.64
C ALA A 134 7.20 26.33 -7.14
N ALA A 135 7.84 25.59 -8.05
CA ALA A 135 8.66 24.43 -7.70
C ALA A 135 9.79 24.79 -6.73
N ASP A 136 10.52 25.88 -7.04
CA ASP A 136 11.66 26.34 -6.25
C ASP A 136 11.25 26.69 -4.81
N LYS A 137 10.12 27.38 -4.65
CA LYS A 137 9.57 27.72 -3.33
C LYS A 137 9.21 26.48 -2.52
N ILE A 138 8.58 25.50 -3.16
CA ILE A 138 8.16 24.25 -2.49
C ILE A 138 9.38 23.42 -2.09
N LEU A 139 10.36 23.28 -2.99
CA LEU A 139 11.60 22.55 -2.73
C LEU A 139 12.42 23.22 -1.63
N ALA A 140 12.59 24.55 -1.67
CA ALA A 140 13.29 25.30 -0.64
C ALA A 140 12.63 25.12 0.74
N ALA A 141 11.30 25.24 0.80
CA ALA A 141 10.56 25.06 2.06
C ALA A 141 10.70 23.64 2.63
N HIS A 142 10.84 22.62 1.78
CA HIS A 142 11.14 21.26 2.25
C HIS A 142 12.56 21.15 2.82
N HIS A 143 13.55 21.76 2.18
CA HIS A 143 14.95 21.73 2.62
C HIS A 143 15.22 22.53 3.90
N GLU A 144 14.45 23.57 4.18
CA GLU A 144 14.65 24.45 5.35
C GLU A 144 14.26 23.81 6.70
N GLN A 145 13.73 22.57 6.71
CA GLN A 145 13.39 21.79 7.92
C GLN A 145 12.62 22.59 8.99
N SER A 146 11.74 23.51 8.57
CA SER A 146 10.91 24.24 9.51
C SER A 146 10.03 23.26 10.29
N THR A 147 9.98 23.40 11.62
CA THR A 147 9.18 22.55 12.52
C THR A 147 7.68 22.74 12.34
N THR A 148 7.26 23.74 11.56
CA THR A 148 5.86 23.96 11.16
C THR A 148 5.61 23.44 9.75
N GLY A 149 4.60 22.58 9.59
CA GLY A 149 4.20 22.08 8.28
C GLY A 149 3.85 23.21 7.30
N SER A 150 4.45 23.17 6.12
CA SER A 150 4.20 24.14 5.03
C SER A 150 3.04 23.68 4.16
N CYS A 151 2.08 24.57 3.89
CA CYS A 151 0.96 24.32 2.99
C CYS A 151 1.01 25.28 1.80
N PHE A 152 0.93 24.74 0.58
CA PHE A 152 0.97 25.51 -0.66
C PHE A 152 -0.29 25.29 -1.46
N PHE A 153 -0.82 26.38 -2.03
CA PHE A 153 -1.92 26.34 -2.99
C PHE A 153 -1.44 26.87 -4.34
N ILE A 154 -1.52 26.04 -5.38
CA ILE A 154 -1.14 26.41 -6.74
C ILE A 154 -2.40 26.74 -7.51
N ASP A 155 -2.61 28.02 -7.77
CA ASP A 155 -3.67 28.49 -8.65
C ASP A 155 -3.14 28.75 -10.07
N GLY A 156 -4.01 28.53 -11.04
CA GLY A 156 -3.74 28.87 -12.42
C GLY A 156 -4.91 28.50 -13.31
N PRO A 157 -5.08 29.19 -14.45
CA PRO A 157 -6.09 28.83 -15.45
C PRO A 157 -6.02 27.36 -15.91
N GLY A 158 -7.08 26.91 -16.60
CA GLY A 158 -7.04 25.64 -17.31
C GLY A 158 -5.84 25.55 -18.26
N CYS A 159 -5.32 24.34 -18.47
CA CYS A 159 -4.23 24.09 -19.43
C CYS A 159 -2.88 24.76 -19.14
N THR A 160 -2.64 25.29 -17.93
CA THR A 160 -1.33 25.85 -17.54
C THR A 160 -0.31 24.83 -17.04
N GLY A 161 -0.60 23.53 -17.18
CA GLY A 161 0.33 22.47 -16.81
C GLY A 161 0.53 22.27 -15.30
N LYS A 162 -0.46 22.59 -14.45
CA LYS A 162 -0.39 22.32 -12.99
C LYS A 162 -0.08 20.85 -12.68
N THR A 163 -0.72 19.94 -13.40
CA THR A 163 -0.44 18.50 -13.28
C THR A 163 1.01 18.17 -13.64
N TYR A 164 1.57 18.81 -14.66
CA TYR A 164 2.96 18.63 -15.03
C TYR A 164 3.90 19.05 -13.89
N LEU A 165 3.63 20.20 -13.27
CA LEU A 165 4.35 20.65 -12.08
C LEU A 165 4.23 19.66 -10.90
N TYR A 166 3.03 19.13 -10.62
CA TYR A 166 2.86 18.12 -9.55
C TYR A 166 3.66 16.86 -9.82
N ASN A 167 3.70 16.39 -11.06
CA ASN A 167 4.47 15.22 -11.45
C ASN A 167 5.98 15.49 -11.36
N THR A 168 6.44 16.69 -11.75
CA THR A 168 7.85 17.10 -11.55
C THR A 168 8.23 17.06 -10.07
N LEU A 169 7.41 17.64 -9.20
CA LEU A 169 7.67 17.65 -7.76
C LEU A 169 7.67 16.23 -7.18
N TYR A 170 6.75 15.37 -7.62
CA TYR A 170 6.73 13.96 -7.24
C TYR A 170 8.09 13.30 -7.50
N HIS A 171 8.60 13.36 -8.74
CA HIS A 171 9.86 12.69 -9.10
C HIS A 171 11.06 13.25 -8.31
N LEU A 172 11.11 14.56 -8.11
CA LEU A 172 12.18 15.21 -7.34
C LEU A 172 12.15 14.80 -5.86
N PHE A 173 10.97 14.68 -5.25
CA PHE A 173 10.83 14.22 -3.86
C PHE A 173 11.05 12.72 -3.70
N MET A 174 10.58 11.91 -4.64
CA MET A 174 10.79 10.46 -4.66
C MET A 174 12.28 10.11 -4.68
N ARG A 175 13.09 10.83 -5.48
CA ARG A 175 14.55 10.69 -5.46
C ARG A 175 15.14 10.93 -4.07
N GLN A 176 14.63 11.91 -3.33
CA GLN A 176 15.11 12.26 -1.99
C GLN A 176 14.66 11.27 -0.92
N GLY A 177 13.86 10.25 -1.29
CA GLY A 177 13.31 9.27 -0.34
C GLY A 177 12.17 9.83 0.50
N VAL A 178 11.56 10.94 0.06
CA VAL A 178 10.39 11.52 0.72
C VAL A 178 9.16 10.67 0.38
N HIS A 179 8.32 10.41 1.38
CA HIS A 179 7.03 9.77 1.15
C HIS A 179 6.06 10.77 0.52
N VAL A 180 5.68 10.55 -0.73
CA VAL A 180 4.75 11.41 -1.48
C VAL A 180 3.43 10.66 -1.67
N MET A 181 2.31 11.31 -1.37
CA MET A 181 0.97 10.75 -1.55
C MET A 181 0.15 11.56 -2.55
N PRO A 182 0.22 11.25 -3.85
CA PRO A 182 -0.60 11.94 -4.85
C PRO A 182 -2.06 11.53 -4.71
N VAL A 183 -2.92 12.52 -4.53
CA VAL A 183 -4.37 12.34 -4.40
C VAL A 183 -5.13 13.34 -5.25
N ALA A 184 -6.29 12.90 -5.76
CA ALA A 184 -7.22 13.78 -6.46
C ALA A 184 -8.67 13.46 -6.09
N TRP A 185 -9.60 14.37 -6.37
CA TRP A 185 -11.02 14.14 -6.05
C TRP A 185 -11.69 13.12 -6.97
N THR A 186 -11.34 13.10 -8.27
CA THR A 186 -11.90 12.20 -9.27
C THR A 186 -10.88 11.17 -9.75
N GLY A 187 -11.37 10.01 -10.21
CA GLY A 187 -10.50 8.95 -10.74
C GLY A 187 -9.66 9.39 -11.94
N ILE A 188 -10.24 10.17 -12.85
CA ILE A 188 -9.53 10.69 -14.04
C ILE A 188 -8.42 11.68 -13.65
N ALA A 189 -8.64 12.52 -12.63
CA ALA A 189 -7.59 13.41 -12.16
C ALA A 189 -6.48 12.62 -11.43
N ALA A 190 -6.85 11.58 -10.68
CA ALA A 190 -5.90 10.71 -10.00
C ALA A 190 -5.01 9.94 -11.00
N SER A 191 -5.57 9.46 -12.12
CA SER A 191 -4.80 8.72 -13.13
C SER A 191 -3.73 9.56 -13.84
N LEU A 192 -3.79 10.89 -13.74
CA LEU A 192 -2.76 11.77 -14.30
C LEU A 192 -1.55 11.97 -13.36
N LEU A 193 -1.65 11.51 -12.12
CA LEU A 193 -0.60 11.60 -11.12
C LEU A 193 0.11 10.24 -10.99
N PRO A 194 1.44 10.20 -10.79
CA PRO A 194 2.17 8.97 -10.50
C PRO A 194 1.56 8.25 -9.28
N VAL A 195 1.16 6.99 -9.45
CA VAL A 195 0.54 6.21 -8.37
C VAL A 195 -0.66 6.94 -7.72
N GLY A 196 -1.35 7.75 -8.50
CA GLY A 196 -2.43 8.60 -8.00
C GLY A 196 -3.68 7.81 -7.62
N ARG A 197 -4.28 8.17 -6.48
CA ARG A 197 -5.55 7.61 -6.02
C ARG A 197 -6.57 8.70 -5.74
N THR A 198 -7.85 8.32 -5.70
CA THR A 198 -8.87 9.27 -5.23
C THR A 198 -8.72 9.53 -3.73
N VAL A 199 -9.08 10.72 -3.25
CA VAL A 199 -9.10 11.05 -1.81
C VAL A 199 -9.92 10.01 -1.04
N HIS A 200 -11.08 9.61 -1.58
CA HIS A 200 -11.94 8.58 -0.99
C HIS A 200 -11.23 7.22 -0.87
N SER A 201 -10.57 6.76 -1.93
CA SER A 201 -9.85 5.48 -1.91
C SER A 201 -8.62 5.52 -0.99
N ARG A 202 -7.90 6.65 -0.96
CA ARG A 202 -6.67 6.80 -0.18
C ARG A 202 -6.95 6.89 1.32
N PHE A 203 -7.91 7.73 1.72
CA PHE A 203 -8.20 7.99 3.13
C PHE A 203 -9.41 7.22 3.67
N LYS A 204 -9.96 6.30 2.86
CA LYS A 204 -11.14 5.49 3.20
C LYS A 204 -12.31 6.35 3.70
N LEU A 205 -12.52 7.51 3.05
CA LEU A 205 -13.61 8.41 3.43
C LEU A 205 -14.95 7.72 3.17
N PRO A 206 -15.89 7.76 4.14
CA PRO A 206 -17.20 7.15 3.97
C PRO A 206 -17.94 7.85 2.83
N VAL A 207 -18.46 7.06 1.89
CA VAL A 207 -19.37 7.57 0.87
C VAL A 207 -20.76 7.55 1.49
N PRO A 208 -21.42 8.71 1.70
CA PRO A 208 -22.76 8.72 2.27
C PRO A 208 -23.72 7.98 1.33
N ILE A 209 -24.30 6.90 1.81
CA ILE A 209 -25.34 6.13 1.12
C ILE A 209 -26.67 6.81 1.45
N LEU A 210 -27.25 7.50 0.47
CA LEU A 210 -28.58 8.09 0.58
C LEU A 210 -29.59 7.13 -0.06
N GLU A 211 -30.87 7.24 0.30
CA GLU A 211 -31.93 6.39 -0.30
C GLU A 211 -32.01 6.51 -1.83
N THR A 212 -31.49 7.60 -2.39
CA THR A 212 -31.42 7.85 -3.83
C THR A 212 -30.09 7.43 -4.47
N SER A 213 -29.16 6.84 -3.71
CA SER A 213 -27.88 6.36 -4.23
C SER A 213 -28.11 5.15 -5.12
N MET A 214 -28.15 5.36 -6.43
CA MET A 214 -28.20 4.28 -7.42
C MET A 214 -26.82 4.05 -8.04
N SER A 215 -26.38 2.79 -8.08
CA SER A 215 -25.24 2.36 -8.89
C SER A 215 -25.78 1.86 -10.22
N SER A 216 -25.50 2.54 -11.32
CA SER A 216 -25.75 1.99 -12.66
C SER A 216 -24.63 0.99 -12.98
N ILE A 217 -24.96 -0.29 -13.02
CA ILE A 217 -24.11 -1.34 -13.60
C ILE A 217 -24.34 -1.35 -15.11
#